data_AF-A0A920VMD7-F1
#
_entry.id   AF-A0A920VMD7-F1
#
_cell.length_a   1.000
_cell.length_b   1.000
_cell.length_c   1.000
_cell.angle_alpha   90.00
_cell.angle_beta   90.00
_cell.angle_gamma   90.00
#
_symmetry.space_group_name_H-M   'P 1'
#
loop_
_entity.id
_entity.type
_entity.pdbx_description
1 polymer ?
#
loop_
_entity_poly.entity_id
_entity_poly.type
_entity_poly.pdbx_seq_one_letter_code
_entity_poly.pdbx_strand_id
1 'polypeptide(L)'
;MHTRVEVDGYISDRLQQVLFHEALYMIRDGVCTPAEIDAAITGGPGLRWAFIGPMLTFHLAGGKGGLRRAMQHWSPEETNLWTHLPAPDLSENW
;
A
#
# COMPACT_ATOMS: atom_id res chain seq x y z
N MET A 1 -11.96 15.85 -2.11
CA MET A 1 -11.50 14.91 -1.07
C MET A 1 -12.10 15.37 0.25
N HIS A 2 -12.74 14.48 1.01
CA HIS A 2 -13.31 14.81 2.32
C HIS A 2 -12.66 13.92 3.38
N THR A 3 -12.17 14.53 4.46
CA THR A 3 -11.58 13.84 5.61
C THR A 3 -12.61 13.85 6.76
N ARG A 4 -12.81 12.71 7.41
CA ARG A 4 -13.72 12.63 8.57
C ARG A 4 -13.13 13.26 9.83
N VAL A 5 -11.81 13.16 9.95
CA VAL A 5 -10.99 13.73 11.03
C VAL A 5 -9.77 14.34 10.37
N GLU A 6 -9.38 15.52 10.84
CA GLU A 6 -8.15 16.16 10.39
C GLU A 6 -6.93 15.41 10.94
N VAL A 7 -5.92 15.22 10.10
CA VAL A 7 -4.68 14.53 10.45
C VAL A 7 -3.50 15.27 9.83
N ASP A 8 -2.38 15.30 10.55
CA ASP A 8 -1.14 15.86 10.02
C ASP A 8 -0.70 15.11 8.77
N GLY A 9 -0.31 15.88 7.74
CA GLY A 9 0.11 15.38 6.44
C GLY A 9 -1.03 14.91 5.53
N TYR A 10 -2.28 15.27 5.83
CA TYR A 10 -3.46 14.87 5.04
C TYR A 10 -3.53 13.33 4.81
N ILE A 11 -4.43 12.83 3.96
CA ILE A 11 -4.45 11.39 3.66
C ILE A 11 -3.38 11.05 2.61
N SER A 12 -3.22 11.89 1.58
CA SER A 12 -2.30 11.65 0.47
C SER A 12 -0.85 11.60 0.90
N ASP A 13 -0.39 12.60 1.65
CA ASP A 13 1.04 12.76 1.90
C ASP A 13 1.50 11.73 2.93
N ARG A 14 0.61 11.30 3.83
CA ARG A 14 0.84 10.14 4.70
C ARG A 14 1.10 8.86 3.90
N LEU A 15 0.29 8.58 2.87
CA LEU A 15 0.50 7.41 2.02
C LEU A 15 1.78 7.52 1.20
N GLN A 16 2.09 8.71 0.70
CA GLN A 16 3.35 8.99 0.00
C GLN A 16 4.56 8.80 0.93
N GLN A 17 4.48 9.26 2.18
CA GLN A 17 5.55 9.13 3.16
C GLN A 17 5.83 7.68 3.52
N VAL A 18 4.79 6.85 3.62
CA VAL A 18 4.94 5.39 3.85
C VAL A 18 5.73 4.74 2.70
N LEU A 19 5.39 5.05 1.46
CA LEU A 19 6.13 4.53 0.29
C LEU A 19 7.58 5.00 0.30
N PHE A 20 7.81 6.27 0.63
CA PHE A 20 9.15 6.84 0.71
C PHE A 20 9.99 6.18 1.81
N HIS A 21 9.43 5.98 3.00
CA HIS A 21 10.13 5.30 4.10
C HIS A 21 10.50 3.85 3.74
N GLU A 22 9.60 3.11 3.10
CA GLU A 22 9.89 1.75 2.65
C GLU A 22 11.03 1.73 1.62
N ALA A 23 11.03 2.68 0.68
CA ALA A 23 12.13 2.83 -0.28
C ALA A 23 13.47 3.11 0.42
N LEU A 24 13.49 3.98 1.44
CA LEU A 24 14.71 4.26 2.20
C LEU A 24 15.22 3.03 2.97
N TYR A 25 14.33 2.20 3.52
CA TYR A 25 14.72 0.95 4.16
C TYR A 25 15.36 -0.02 3.16
N MET A 26 14.73 -0.22 2.00
CA MET A 26 15.28 -1.09 0.95
C MET A 26 16.63 -0.58 0.42
N ILE A 27 16.81 0.74 0.28
CA ILE A 27 18.10 1.34 -0.11
C ILE A 27 19.16 1.12 0.96
N ARG A 28 18.83 1.36 2.23
CA ARG A 28 19.76 1.16 3.36
C ARG A 28 20.25 -0.30 3.42
N ASP A 29 19.34 -1.24 3.18
CA ASP A 29 19.63 -2.68 3.25
C ASP A 29 20.25 -3.23 1.97
N GLY A 30 20.53 -2.37 0.97
CA GLY A 30 21.18 -2.74 -0.28
C GLY A 30 20.32 -3.58 -1.22
N VAL A 31 18.99 -3.58 -1.03
CA VAL A 31 18.04 -4.34 -1.85
C VAL A 31 17.90 -3.73 -3.25
N CYS A 32 18.01 -2.40 -3.35
CA CYS A 32 17.83 -1.66 -4.60
C CYS A 32 18.47 -0.26 -4.54
N THR A 33 18.65 0.35 -5.71
CA THR A 33 19.02 1.75 -5.90
C THR A 33 17.79 2.66 -6.02
N PRO A 34 17.93 3.99 -5.83
CA PRO A 34 16.83 4.93 -6.08
C PRO A 34 16.24 4.83 -7.49
N ALA A 35 17.08 4.60 -8.51
CA ALA A 35 16.62 4.45 -9.89
C ALA A 35 15.78 3.19 -10.10
N GLU A 36 16.13 2.09 -9.44
CA GLU A 36 15.34 0.85 -9.47
C GLU A 36 13.99 1.01 -8.76
N ILE A 37 13.93 1.78 -7.66
CA ILE A 37 12.67 2.14 -7.01
C ILE A 37 11.76 2.92 -7.97
N ASP A 38 12.29 3.97 -8.61
CA ASP A 38 11.51 4.77 -9.56
C ASP A 38 11.02 3.91 -10.73
N ALA A 39 11.88 3.04 -11.26
CA ALA A 39 11.50 2.10 -12.32
C ALA A 39 10.44 1.09 -11.86
N ALA A 40 10.53 0.57 -10.64
CA ALA A 40 9.57 -0.38 -10.09
C ALA A 40 8.18 0.26 -9.90
N ILE A 41 8.12 1.50 -9.40
CA ILE A 41 6.86 2.22 -9.23
C ILE A 41 6.28 2.61 -10.60
N THR A 42 7.06 3.26 -11.46
CA THR A 42 6.57 3.78 -12.74
C THR A 42 6.30 2.68 -13.77
N GLY A 43 7.01 1.55 -13.72
CA GLY A 43 6.77 0.37 -14.55
C GLY A 43 5.75 -0.61 -13.97
N GLY A 44 5.40 -0.47 -12.68
CA GLY A 44 4.51 -1.38 -11.97
C GLY A 44 3.23 -0.70 -11.47
N PRO A 45 3.02 -0.59 -10.15
CA PRO A 45 1.75 -0.14 -9.60
C PRO A 45 1.42 1.33 -9.94
N GLY A 46 2.40 2.17 -10.24
CA GLY A 46 2.21 3.59 -10.59
C GLY A 46 1.33 3.78 -11.82
N LEU A 47 1.49 2.96 -12.87
CA LEU A 47 0.60 2.99 -14.04
C LEU A 47 -0.85 2.72 -13.67
N ARG A 48 -1.09 1.74 -12.79
CA ARG A 48 -2.43 1.40 -12.31
C ARG A 48 -2.98 2.51 -11.41
N TRP A 49 -2.14 3.08 -10.55
CA TRP A 49 -2.53 4.14 -9.61
C TRP A 49 -2.88 5.46 -10.28
N ALA A 50 -2.39 5.71 -11.50
CA ALA A 50 -2.83 6.85 -12.32
C ALA A 50 -4.34 6.79 -12.65
N PHE A 51 -4.95 5.60 -12.64
CA PHE A 51 -6.37 5.41 -12.97
C PHE A 51 -7.22 5.04 -11.75
N ILE A 52 -6.70 4.19 -10.86
CA ILE A 52 -7.46 3.66 -9.72
C ILE A 52 -6.61 3.58 -8.44
N GLY A 53 -7.19 4.02 -7.32
CA GLY A 53 -6.54 3.94 -6.01
C GLY A 53 -6.38 2.50 -5.49
N PRO A 54 -5.58 2.31 -4.42
CA PRO A 54 -5.28 0.99 -3.86
C PRO A 54 -6.53 0.25 -3.36
N MET A 55 -7.51 0.94 -2.75
CA MET A 55 -8.72 0.29 -2.24
C MET A 55 -9.57 -0.33 -3.35
N LEU A 56 -9.79 0.40 -4.45
CA LEU A 56 -10.53 -0.13 -5.60
C LEU A 56 -9.72 -1.22 -6.31
N THR A 57 -8.41 -1.05 -6.42
CA THR A 57 -7.49 -2.05 -6.96
C THR A 57 -7.65 -3.40 -6.26
N PHE A 58 -7.58 -3.43 -4.93
CA PHE A 58 -7.72 -4.68 -4.17
C PHE A 58 -9.17 -5.18 -4.18
N HIS A 59 -10.16 -4.30 -4.20
CA HIS A 59 -11.55 -4.72 -4.40
C HIS A 59 -11.73 -5.52 -5.70
N LEU A 60 -11.18 -5.03 -6.81
CA LEU A 60 -11.24 -5.72 -8.11
C LEU A 60 -10.46 -7.04 -8.10
N ALA A 61 -9.32 -7.09 -7.41
CA ALA A 61 -8.52 -8.32 -7.25
C ALA A 61 -9.30 -9.44 -6.52
N GLY A 62 -10.22 -9.08 -5.62
CA GLY A 62 -11.11 -10.04 -4.96
C GLY A 62 -12.24 -10.59 -5.84
N GLY A 63 -12.45 -10.05 -7.04
CA GLY A 63 -13.52 -10.45 -7.95
C GLY A 63 -14.91 -10.23 -7.34
N LYS A 64 -15.83 -11.19 -7.50
CA LYS A 64 -17.20 -11.10 -6.95
C LYS A 64 -17.27 -10.90 -5.44
N GLY A 65 -16.23 -11.30 -4.70
CA GLY A 65 -16.16 -11.13 -3.25
C GLY A 65 -15.59 -9.79 -2.80
N GLY A 66 -15.18 -8.93 -3.74
CA GLY A 66 -14.67 -7.60 -3.47
C GLY A 66 -13.47 -7.57 -2.52
N LEU A 67 -13.32 -6.45 -1.82
CA LEU A 67 -12.20 -6.22 -0.91
C LEU A 67 -12.13 -7.24 0.24
N ARG A 68 -13.28 -7.72 0.74
CA ARG A 68 -13.33 -8.74 1.81
C ARG A 68 -12.67 -10.05 1.37
N ARG A 69 -12.95 -10.51 0.14
CA ARG A 69 -12.29 -11.72 -0.41
C ARG A 69 -10.82 -11.48 -0.73
N ALA A 70 -10.45 -10.28 -1.15
CA ALA A 70 -9.05 -9.91 -1.34
C ALA A 70 -8.28 -9.97 -0.02
N MET A 71 -8.85 -9.43 1.06
CA MET A 71 -8.25 -9.48 2.39
C MET A 71 -8.12 -10.89 2.96
N GLN A 72 -8.92 -11.88 2.54
CA GLN A 72 -8.70 -13.28 2.95
C GLN A 72 -7.48 -13.93 2.28
N HIS A 73 -7.06 -13.42 1.11
CA HIS A 73 -5.88 -13.93 0.39
C HIS A 73 -4.62 -13.15 0.73
N TRP A 74 -4.78 -11.87 1.04
CA TRP A 74 -3.70 -10.93 1.34
C TRP A 74 -3.91 -10.31 2.73
N SER A 75 -4.35 -11.12 3.70
CA SER A 75 -4.63 -10.63 5.05
C SER A 75 -3.33 -10.11 5.66
N PRO A 76 -3.35 -8.97 6.36
CA PRO A 76 -2.12 -8.43 6.91
C PRO A 76 -1.53 -9.29 8.05
N GLU A 77 -2.33 -10.19 8.61
CA GLU A 77 -1.93 -11.16 9.65
C GLU A 77 -1.31 -12.43 9.06
N GLU A 78 -1.73 -12.89 7.87
CA GLU A 78 -1.32 -14.18 7.31
C GLU A 78 -0.39 -14.05 6.10
N THR A 79 -0.18 -12.85 5.54
CA THR A 79 0.64 -12.66 4.33
C THR A 79 1.89 -11.83 4.61
N ASN A 80 3.02 -12.54 4.71
CA ASN A 80 4.38 -12.10 4.43
C ASN A 80 4.67 -10.60 4.62
N LEU A 81 5.33 -10.29 5.75
CA LEU A 81 5.89 -8.99 6.14
C LEU A 81 7.03 -8.57 5.19
N TRP A 82 6.71 -8.26 3.93
CA TRP A 82 7.67 -7.68 2.99
C TRP A 82 7.88 -6.18 3.20
N THR A 83 7.11 -5.56 4.10
CA THR A 83 7.19 -4.14 4.40
C THR A 83 7.65 -3.91 5.85
N HIS A 84 8.28 -2.76 6.09
CA HIS A 84 8.67 -2.30 7.41
C HIS A 84 7.52 -1.62 8.17
N LEU A 85 6.35 -1.45 7.54
CA LEU A 85 5.15 -0.91 8.17
C LEU A 85 4.28 -2.07 8.69
N PRO A 86 4.20 -2.31 10.01
CA PRO A 86 3.31 -3.33 10.54
C PRO A 86 1.87 -2.97 10.21
N ALA A 87 1.11 -3.98 9.81
CA ALA A 87 -0.30 -3.79 9.55
C ALA A 87 -1.10 -3.68 10.84
N PRO A 88 -2.20 -2.88 10.85
CA PRO A 88 -3.09 -2.85 11.99
C PRO A 88 -3.81 -4.19 12.15
N ASP A 89 -4.03 -4.60 13.39
CA ASP A 89 -4.99 -5.65 13.71
C ASP A 89 -6.38 -5.14 13.33
N LEU A 90 -7.03 -5.84 12.42
CA LEU A 90 -8.36 -5.49 11.94
C LEU A 90 -9.42 -6.47 12.46
N SER A 91 -9.06 -7.52 13.20
CA SER A 91 -9.92 -8.64 13.61
C SER A 91 -11.27 -8.27 14.19
N GLU A 92 -11.39 -7.08 14.82
CA GLU A 92 -12.63 -6.62 15.45
C GLU A 92 -13.43 -5.57 14.63
N ASN A 93 -12.94 -5.07 13.48
CA ASN A 93 -13.51 -3.88 12.81
C ASN A 93 -13.73 -4.01 11.29
N TRP A 94 -14.43 -5.06 10.80
CA TRP A 94 -14.88 -5.16 9.39
C TRP A 94 -16.25 -5.77 9.10
#